data_AF-A0A9X6WIY9-F1
#
_entry.id   AF-A0A9X6WIY9-F1
#
_cell.length_a   1.000
_cell.length_b   1.000
_cell.length_c   1.000
_cell.angle_alpha   90.00
_cell.angle_beta   90.00
_cell.angle_gamma   90.00
#
_symmetry.space_group_name_H-M   'P 1'
#
loop_
_entity.id
_entity.type
_entity.pdbx_description
1 polymer ?
#
loop_
_entity_poly.entity_id
_entity_poly.type
_entity_poly.pdbx_seq_one_letter_code
_entity_poly.pdbx_strand_id
1 'polypeptide(L)'
;MSSKDVWRWLIPRFSNEHLVDIYTDQNIQFKGIRTNKIKNFINKANRNMLISNLFEPKNYQKLLLWSKTHEPTQLEGLSLVDKEINELVSIAENSDVATVFTKLFFEDQEKKAIQLYALLKDEQSELLNVPHEYFVFKSENTESDDKKPITKQKTISNEKPKEETTTSKKDQKKIQQLEQKVDNLKKELEKRDEIHKKKVDELIEKHKNTHEKLTEKNRLYNELVKENEKMTEYTGGTGKWNKEKAALEETIKDLQGKLNHLHAQQMKDKQLHEKQLQELSKEGSDNKATTEIAATLNQTKKTRIIVIGKPVYTNLFDNEKIEFKFVEAGTVHDYQFPLDCESYWVLSYELDNKDQFLLNANDSYSQIDKTKINICKNFNQVKELLNQNNRIRERVL
;
A
#
# COMPACT_ATOMS: atom_id res chain seq x y z
N MET A 1 13.81 -1.86 4.18
CA MET A 1 15.26 -2.18 4.19
C MET A 1 16.03 -1.02 4.79
N SER A 2 17.19 -1.30 5.38
CA SER A 2 18.11 -0.33 5.96
C SER A 2 19.48 -0.38 5.27
N SER A 3 20.32 0.65 5.43
CA SER A 3 21.71 0.63 4.91
C SER A 3 22.52 -0.54 5.47
N LYS A 4 22.20 -0.97 6.69
CA LYS A 4 22.78 -2.16 7.33
C LYS A 4 22.49 -3.44 6.55
N ASP A 5 21.35 -3.54 5.87
CA ASP A 5 21.01 -4.71 5.05
C ASP A 5 21.86 -4.77 3.77
N VAL A 6 22.15 -3.63 3.16
CA VAL A 6 23.08 -3.52 2.02
C VAL A 6 24.49 -3.93 2.46
N TRP A 7 24.97 -3.40 3.60
CA TRP A 7 26.28 -3.78 4.14
C TRP A 7 26.38 -5.27 4.50
N ARG A 8 25.32 -5.89 5.03
CA ARG A 8 25.29 -7.34 5.29
C ARG A 8 25.48 -8.17 4.02
N TRP A 9 25.04 -7.66 2.88
CA TRP A 9 25.26 -8.29 1.59
C TRP A 9 26.66 -7.98 1.02
N LEU A 10 27.15 -6.75 1.23
CA LEU A 10 28.40 -6.23 0.69
C LEU A 10 29.66 -6.78 1.39
N ILE A 11 29.74 -6.68 2.72
CA ILE A 11 30.94 -7.04 3.50
C ILE A 11 31.40 -8.49 3.29
N PRO A 12 30.53 -9.51 3.21
CA PRO A 12 30.97 -10.88 2.93
C PRO A 12 31.72 -11.04 1.60
N ARG A 13 31.43 -10.20 0.61
CA ARG A 13 32.03 -10.21 -0.74
C ARG A 13 33.37 -9.48 -0.82
N PHE A 14 33.70 -8.67 0.18
CA PHE A 14 35.00 -8.02 0.25
C PHE A 14 36.12 -9.04 0.41
N SER A 15 37.34 -8.73 -0.04
CA SER A 15 38.47 -9.64 0.17
C SER A 15 38.92 -9.67 1.64
N ASN A 16 39.94 -10.45 1.99
CA ASN A 16 40.51 -10.38 3.34
C ASN A 16 41.27 -9.07 3.56
N GLU A 17 41.91 -8.55 2.51
CA GLU A 17 42.66 -7.30 2.50
C GLU A 17 41.74 -6.12 2.87
N HIS A 18 40.59 -6.00 2.21
CA HIS A 18 39.58 -4.99 2.57
C HIS A 18 39.15 -5.06 4.04
N LEU A 19 38.95 -6.28 4.56
CA LEU A 19 38.61 -6.44 5.97
C LEU A 19 39.77 -6.04 6.88
N VAL A 20 41.02 -6.24 6.48
CA VAL A 20 42.17 -5.74 7.23
C VAL A 20 42.16 -4.22 7.24
N ASP A 21 42.00 -3.59 6.07
CA ASP A 21 42.03 -2.13 5.89
C ASP A 21 40.95 -1.44 6.73
N ILE A 22 39.70 -1.93 6.66
CA ILE A 22 38.59 -1.43 7.50
C ILE A 22 38.97 -1.45 8.99
N TYR A 23 39.61 -2.53 9.44
CA TYR A 23 39.98 -2.68 10.84
C TYR A 23 41.17 -1.80 11.23
N THR A 24 42.20 -1.70 10.37
CA THR A 24 43.40 -0.92 10.65
C THR A 24 43.15 0.57 10.61
N ASP A 25 42.46 1.05 9.58
CA ASP A 25 42.31 2.49 9.32
C ASP A 25 41.41 3.15 10.36
N GLN A 26 40.37 2.46 10.79
CA GLN A 26 39.45 2.94 11.81
C GLN A 26 39.79 2.47 13.23
N ASN A 27 40.91 1.78 13.39
CA ASN A 27 41.37 1.19 14.64
C ASN A 27 40.24 0.44 15.38
N ILE A 28 39.59 -0.49 14.66
CA ILE A 28 38.50 -1.31 15.20
C ILE A 28 39.10 -2.41 16.07
N GLN A 29 38.63 -2.48 17.32
CA GLN A 29 39.11 -3.50 18.24
C GLN A 29 38.32 -4.80 18.07
N PHE A 30 39.02 -5.93 18.12
CA PHE A 30 38.42 -7.25 18.22
C PHE A 30 38.92 -7.91 19.51
N LYS A 31 38.04 -8.47 20.33
CA LYS A 31 38.40 -8.96 21.68
C LYS A 31 39.59 -9.91 21.61
N GLY A 32 40.64 -9.59 22.36
CA GLY A 32 41.86 -10.40 22.46
C GLY A 32 42.85 -10.26 21.30
N ILE A 33 42.52 -9.48 20.25
CA ILE A 33 43.37 -9.28 19.07
C ILE A 33 43.69 -7.80 18.90
N ARG A 34 44.99 -7.47 18.85
CA ARG A 34 45.43 -6.12 18.51
C ARG A 34 45.17 -5.84 17.02
N THR A 35 44.80 -4.62 16.69
CA THR A 35 44.46 -4.19 15.32
C THR A 35 45.56 -4.54 14.31
N ASN A 36 46.83 -4.33 14.66
CA ASN A 36 47.99 -4.66 13.82
C ASN A 36 48.24 -6.18 13.62
N LYS A 37 47.51 -7.04 14.33
CA LYS A 37 47.56 -8.50 14.17
C LYS A 37 46.34 -9.06 13.42
N ILE A 38 45.39 -8.21 13.00
CA ILE A 38 44.19 -8.64 12.26
C ILE A 38 44.56 -9.38 10.97
N LYS A 39 45.58 -8.93 10.24
CA LYS A 39 46.09 -9.59 9.03
C LYS A 39 46.49 -11.05 9.25
N ASN A 40 47.05 -11.39 10.42
CA ASN A 40 47.44 -12.77 10.75
C ASN A 40 46.27 -13.58 11.33
N PHE A 41 45.23 -12.90 11.81
CA PHE A 41 44.05 -13.52 12.43
C PHE A 41 42.96 -13.85 11.40
N ILE A 42 42.88 -13.09 10.31
CA ILE A 42 41.87 -13.27 9.27
C ILE A 42 42.16 -14.54 8.44
N ASN A 43 41.33 -15.55 8.66
CA ASN A 43 41.36 -16.81 7.94
C ASN A 43 39.93 -17.30 7.70
N LYS A 44 39.75 -18.39 6.95
CA LYS A 44 38.42 -18.92 6.61
C LYS A 44 37.53 -19.22 7.83
N ALA A 45 38.11 -19.62 8.96
CA ALA A 45 37.37 -19.93 10.18
C ALA A 45 36.92 -18.67 10.94
N ASN A 46 37.79 -17.65 11.01
CA ASN A 46 37.57 -16.46 11.84
C ASN A 46 36.93 -15.29 11.09
N ARG A 47 36.91 -15.34 9.75
CA ARG A 47 36.39 -14.25 8.89
C ARG A 47 34.95 -13.85 9.27
N ASN A 48 34.05 -14.81 9.47
CA ASN A 48 32.65 -14.51 9.83
C ASN A 48 32.52 -13.82 11.20
N MET A 49 33.42 -14.11 12.15
CA MET A 49 33.45 -13.42 13.43
C MET A 49 33.87 -11.96 13.26
N LEU A 50 34.89 -11.70 12.43
CA LEU A 50 35.33 -10.33 12.11
C LEU A 50 34.23 -9.54 11.40
N ILE A 51 33.55 -10.15 10.43
CA ILE A 51 32.40 -9.53 9.75
C ILE A 51 31.30 -9.21 10.77
N SER A 52 30.96 -10.14 11.66
CA SER A 52 29.91 -9.93 12.66
C SER A 52 30.25 -8.79 13.61
N ASN A 53 31.52 -8.66 14.01
CA ASN A 53 32.00 -7.58 14.89
C ASN A 53 31.88 -6.18 14.24
N LEU A 54 31.94 -6.07 12.91
CA LEU A 54 31.69 -4.80 12.20
C LEU A 54 30.24 -4.33 12.32
N PHE A 55 29.29 -5.22 12.57
CA PHE A 55 27.87 -4.89 12.72
C PHE A 55 27.45 -4.55 14.16
N GLU A 56 28.38 -4.60 15.12
CA GLU A 56 28.16 -4.07 16.47
C GLU A 56 27.95 -2.55 16.43
N PRO A 57 27.07 -1.96 17.25
CA PRO A 57 26.72 -0.54 17.16
C PRO A 57 27.91 0.43 17.14
N LYS A 58 28.96 0.15 17.93
CA LYS A 58 30.17 0.97 18.01
C LYS A 58 31.04 0.88 16.76
N ASN A 59 31.13 -0.31 16.16
CA ASN A 59 31.99 -0.58 15.01
C ASN A 59 31.29 -0.27 13.69
N TYR A 60 29.96 -0.33 13.65
CA TYR A 60 29.19 0.01 12.46
C TYR A 60 29.37 1.48 12.07
N GLN A 61 29.41 2.39 13.05
CA GLN A 61 29.70 3.80 12.79
C GLN A 61 31.10 4.01 12.19
N LYS A 62 32.08 3.24 12.66
CA LYS A 62 33.44 3.24 12.10
C LYS A 62 33.47 2.72 10.67
N LEU A 63 32.70 1.68 10.35
CA LEU A 63 32.56 1.18 8.99
C LEU A 63 31.99 2.26 8.03
N LEU A 64 30.97 3.00 8.47
CA LEU A 64 30.41 4.10 7.68
C LEU A 64 31.41 5.25 7.48
N LEU A 65 32.23 5.56 8.49
CA LEU A 65 33.30 6.55 8.35
C LEU A 65 34.37 6.08 7.37
N TRP A 66 34.75 4.80 7.43
CA TRP A 66 35.69 4.22 6.48
C TRP A 66 35.21 4.35 5.05
N SER A 67 33.94 4.02 4.75
CA SER A 67 33.42 4.08 3.39
C SER A 67 33.45 5.49 2.79
N LYS A 68 33.35 6.54 3.62
CA LYS A 68 33.46 7.95 3.17
C LYS A 68 34.89 8.40 2.85
N THR A 69 35.89 7.60 3.23
CA THR A 69 37.31 7.92 3.04
C THR A 69 37.97 7.07 1.95
N HIS A 70 37.27 6.06 1.44
CA HIS A 70 37.80 5.08 0.49
C HIS A 70 36.93 5.04 -0.77
N GLU A 71 37.34 5.80 -1.78
CA GLU A 71 36.70 5.80 -3.09
C GLU A 71 37.07 4.51 -3.87
N PRO A 72 36.11 3.81 -4.47
CA PRO A 72 36.41 2.67 -5.33
C PRO A 72 37.02 3.14 -6.66
N THR A 73 38.21 2.62 -6.98
CA THR A 73 39.04 3.02 -8.13
C THR A 73 38.37 2.77 -9.50
N GLN A 74 37.51 1.76 -9.60
CA GLN A 74 36.82 1.41 -10.85
C GLN A 74 35.79 2.46 -11.30
N LEU A 75 35.35 3.33 -10.39
CA LEU A 75 34.43 4.44 -10.65
C LEU A 75 35.05 5.78 -10.25
N GLU A 76 36.38 5.86 -10.22
CA GLU A 76 37.11 7.08 -9.91
C GLU A 76 36.76 8.18 -10.91
N GLY A 77 36.40 9.36 -10.41
CA GLY A 77 35.99 10.50 -11.25
C GLY A 77 34.56 10.44 -11.81
N LEU A 78 33.84 9.32 -11.67
CA LEU A 78 32.41 9.23 -12.00
C LEU A 78 31.57 9.54 -10.76
N SER A 79 30.70 10.56 -10.83
CA SER A 79 29.70 10.85 -9.79
C SER A 79 28.43 10.02 -10.01
N LEU A 80 27.96 9.34 -8.96
CA LEU A 80 26.68 8.61 -8.97
C LEU A 80 25.52 9.44 -8.38
N VAL A 81 25.82 10.62 -7.81
CA VAL A 81 24.83 11.49 -7.16
C VAL A 81 23.68 11.88 -8.09
N ASP A 82 23.96 12.17 -9.35
CA ASP A 82 22.93 12.64 -10.31
C ASP A 82 22.29 11.49 -11.11
N LYS A 83 22.72 10.25 -10.90
CA LYS A 83 22.25 9.09 -11.66
C LYS A 83 20.92 8.55 -11.14
N GLU A 84 20.03 8.19 -12.06
CA GLU A 84 18.78 7.50 -11.73
C GLU A 84 19.03 6.02 -11.41
N ILE A 85 18.10 5.37 -10.69
CA ILE A 85 18.27 3.97 -10.27
C ILE A 85 18.49 3.03 -11.47
N ASN A 86 17.80 3.24 -12.59
CA ASN A 86 17.96 2.43 -13.80
C ASN A 86 19.36 2.61 -14.42
N GLU A 87 19.91 3.82 -14.39
CA GLU A 87 21.29 4.07 -14.85
C GLU A 87 22.32 3.40 -13.94
N LEU A 88 22.05 3.36 -12.62
CA LEU A 88 22.90 2.64 -11.67
C LEU A 88 22.91 1.12 -11.93
N VAL A 89 21.80 0.55 -12.38
CA VAL A 89 21.76 -0.87 -12.82
C VAL A 89 22.69 -1.07 -14.01
N SER A 90 22.60 -0.23 -15.04
CA SER A 90 23.50 -0.31 -16.20
C SER A 90 24.98 -0.09 -15.85
N ILE A 91 25.28 0.78 -14.87
CA ILE A 91 26.66 0.95 -14.38
C ILE A 91 27.12 -0.31 -13.63
N ALA A 92 26.24 -0.93 -12.84
CA ALA A 92 26.54 -2.14 -12.09
C ALA A 92 26.81 -3.36 -13.00
N GLU A 93 26.13 -3.44 -14.15
CA GLU A 93 26.42 -4.44 -15.19
C GLU A 93 27.84 -4.35 -15.73
N ASN A 94 28.42 -3.13 -15.76
CA ASN A 94 29.73 -2.87 -16.34
C ASN A 94 30.89 -2.84 -15.32
N SER A 95 30.61 -2.56 -14.04
CA SER A 95 31.64 -2.28 -13.01
C SER A 95 31.50 -3.10 -11.74
N ASP A 96 30.55 -4.04 -11.71
CA ASP A 96 30.08 -4.81 -10.55
C ASP A 96 29.22 -4.00 -9.54
N VAL A 97 28.22 -4.69 -9.01
CA VAL A 97 27.24 -4.15 -8.06
C VAL A 97 27.91 -3.77 -6.73
N ALA A 98 28.90 -4.54 -6.27
CA ALA A 98 29.57 -4.23 -5.00
C ALA A 98 30.32 -2.88 -5.09
N THR A 99 30.89 -2.59 -6.24
CA THR A 99 31.58 -1.32 -6.54
C THR A 99 30.60 -0.15 -6.57
N VAL A 100 29.46 -0.31 -7.22
CA VAL A 100 28.40 0.71 -7.24
C VAL A 100 27.89 1.00 -5.83
N PHE A 101 27.63 -0.03 -5.01
CA PHE A 101 27.23 0.20 -3.61
C PHE A 101 28.31 0.90 -2.80
N THR A 102 29.58 0.48 -2.93
CA THR A 102 30.71 1.11 -2.23
C THR A 102 30.82 2.58 -2.61
N LYS A 103 30.66 2.91 -3.90
CA LYS A 103 30.69 4.29 -4.40
C LYS A 103 29.51 5.11 -3.87
N LEU A 104 28.30 4.56 -3.83
CA LEU A 104 27.14 5.23 -3.25
C LEU A 104 27.32 5.53 -1.76
N PHE A 105 27.98 4.66 -0.99
CA PHE A 105 28.31 4.92 0.41
C PHE A 105 29.43 5.96 0.58
N PHE A 106 30.38 6.01 -0.34
CA PHE A 106 31.41 7.06 -0.39
C PHE A 106 30.79 8.44 -0.65
N GLU A 107 29.84 8.54 -1.56
CA GLU A 107 29.15 9.79 -1.93
C GLU A 107 27.96 10.17 -1.02
N ASP A 108 27.84 9.53 0.15
CA ASP A 108 26.76 9.74 1.13
C ASP A 108 25.32 9.51 0.55
N GLN A 109 25.20 8.66 -0.47
CA GLN A 109 23.95 8.33 -1.14
C GLN A 109 23.29 7.05 -0.57
N GLU A 110 23.24 6.90 0.77
CA GLU A 110 22.71 5.70 1.43
C GLU A 110 21.28 5.33 0.97
N LYS A 111 20.42 6.35 0.76
CA LYS A 111 19.04 6.14 0.30
C LYS A 111 18.98 5.49 -1.08
N LYS A 112 19.85 5.93 -2.01
CA LYS A 112 19.92 5.34 -3.36
C LYS A 112 20.48 3.92 -3.31
N ALA A 113 21.48 3.66 -2.46
CA ALA A 113 21.99 2.31 -2.26
C ALA A 113 20.90 1.35 -1.74
N ILE A 114 20.06 1.80 -0.81
CA ILE A 114 18.92 1.01 -0.30
C ILE A 114 17.88 0.76 -1.40
N GLN A 115 17.56 1.77 -2.22
CA GLN A 115 16.59 1.64 -3.31
C GLN A 115 17.08 0.69 -4.41
N LEU A 116 18.33 0.84 -4.84
CA LEU A 116 18.97 -0.06 -5.82
C LEU A 116 19.01 -1.49 -5.28
N TYR A 117 19.40 -1.69 -4.02
CA TYR A 117 19.44 -3.02 -3.42
C TYR A 117 18.05 -3.67 -3.31
N ALA A 118 17.02 -2.88 -2.98
CA ALA A 118 15.64 -3.36 -2.94
C ALA A 118 15.17 -3.80 -4.34
N LEU A 119 15.40 -2.96 -5.36
CA LEU A 119 15.06 -3.26 -6.75
C LEU A 119 15.70 -4.56 -7.22
N LEU A 120 17.03 -4.68 -7.09
CA LEU A 120 17.76 -5.86 -7.53
C LEU A 120 17.33 -7.13 -6.79
N LYS A 121 16.91 -7.03 -5.51
CA LYS A 121 16.42 -8.17 -4.74
C LYS A 121 15.00 -8.58 -5.15
N ASP A 122 14.12 -7.61 -5.38
CA ASP A 122 12.74 -7.85 -5.80
C ASP A 122 12.68 -8.46 -7.22
N GLU A 123 13.60 -8.06 -8.09
CA GLU A 123 13.78 -8.60 -9.44
C GLU A 123 14.58 -9.92 -9.48
N GLN A 124 15.09 -10.39 -8.34
CA GLN A 124 15.99 -11.55 -8.27
C GLN A 124 17.18 -11.45 -9.23
N SER A 125 17.70 -10.23 -9.41
CA SER A 125 18.72 -9.93 -10.40
C SER A 125 19.97 -10.80 -10.22
N GLU A 126 20.44 -11.37 -11.33
CA GLU A 126 21.68 -12.15 -11.37
C GLU A 126 22.89 -11.32 -10.96
N LEU A 127 22.81 -9.99 -11.08
CA LEU A 127 23.84 -9.05 -10.65
C LEU A 127 24.17 -9.17 -9.15
N LEU A 128 23.22 -9.63 -8.32
CA LEU A 128 23.48 -9.89 -6.90
C LEU A 128 24.24 -11.21 -6.63
N ASN A 129 24.35 -12.07 -7.64
CA ASN A 129 24.98 -13.39 -7.57
C ASN A 129 26.35 -13.44 -8.27
N VAL A 130 26.74 -12.38 -8.98
CA VAL A 130 28.05 -12.28 -9.63
C VAL A 130 29.16 -12.28 -8.57
N PRO A 131 30.18 -13.15 -8.69
CA PRO A 131 31.34 -13.11 -7.82
C PRO A 131 32.10 -11.79 -8.01
N HIS A 132 32.40 -11.12 -6.89
CA HIS A 132 33.18 -9.90 -6.91
C HIS A 132 34.66 -10.22 -7.21
N GLU A 133 35.17 -9.81 -8.39
CA GLU A 133 36.57 -9.99 -8.79
C GLU A 133 37.46 -8.84 -8.28
N TYR A 134 38.66 -9.22 -7.83
CA TYR A 134 39.52 -8.47 -6.89
C TYR A 134 40.05 -7.11 -7.38
N PHE A 135 40.00 -6.11 -6.49
CA PHE A 135 40.72 -4.83 -6.56
C PHE A 135 42.22 -5.03 -6.32
N VAL A 136 43.07 -4.89 -7.35
CA VAL A 136 44.51 -4.69 -7.11
C VAL A 136 44.76 -3.20 -6.89
N PHE A 137 44.91 -2.79 -5.63
CA PHE A 137 45.54 -1.51 -5.33
C PHE A 137 47.05 -1.65 -5.58
N LYS A 138 47.60 -0.83 -6.48
CA LYS A 138 49.04 -0.57 -6.51
C LYS A 138 49.34 0.36 -5.34
N SER A 139 49.80 -0.17 -4.22
CA SER A 139 50.60 0.64 -3.31
C SER A 139 52.01 0.74 -3.88
N GLU A 140 52.36 1.93 -4.35
CA GLU A 140 53.77 2.29 -4.49
C GLU A 140 54.46 2.17 -3.13
N ASN A 141 55.69 1.68 -3.17
CA ASN A 141 56.69 1.62 -2.11
C ASN A 141 56.47 0.57 -1.01
N THR A 142 56.93 -0.65 -1.32
CA THR A 142 57.87 -1.32 -0.42
C THR A 142 58.77 -2.24 -1.24
N GLU A 143 60.02 -1.81 -1.47
CA GLU A 143 61.12 -2.73 -1.70
C GLU A 143 61.19 -3.66 -0.49
N SER A 144 60.91 -4.94 -0.70
CA SER A 144 61.45 -5.97 0.18
C SER A 144 61.80 -7.18 -0.66
N ASP A 145 63.11 -7.34 -0.83
CA ASP A 145 63.79 -8.57 -1.17
C ASP A 145 63.11 -9.79 -0.55
N ASP A 146 62.73 -10.75 -1.40
CA ASP A 146 62.96 -12.14 -1.08
C ASP A 146 63.06 -12.97 -2.37
N LYS A 147 64.26 -12.91 -2.96
CA LYS A 147 64.74 -13.96 -3.86
C LYS A 147 64.91 -15.25 -3.05
N LYS A 148 64.04 -16.24 -3.28
CA LYS A 148 64.44 -17.64 -3.15
C LYS A 148 64.09 -18.46 -4.39
N PRO A 149 64.97 -19.41 -4.75
CA PRO A 149 65.28 -19.69 -6.13
C PRO A 149 64.36 -20.75 -6.74
N ILE A 150 64.05 -20.53 -8.01
CA ILE A 150 63.52 -21.52 -8.93
C ILE A 150 64.55 -22.66 -9.02
N THR A 151 64.21 -23.80 -8.43
CA THR A 151 64.98 -25.03 -8.57
C THR A 151 64.91 -25.47 -10.03
N LYS A 152 66.03 -25.26 -10.73
CA LYS A 152 66.30 -25.75 -12.09
C LYS A 152 65.92 -27.23 -12.18
N GLN A 153 64.96 -27.53 -13.06
CA GLN A 153 64.79 -28.86 -13.61
C GLN A 153 66.14 -29.32 -14.18
N LYS A 154 66.66 -30.41 -13.62
CA LYS A 154 67.82 -31.11 -14.19
C LYS A 154 67.38 -31.72 -15.52
N THR A 155 68.09 -31.32 -16.56
CA THR A 155 68.13 -31.93 -17.88
C THR A 155 68.32 -33.44 -17.75
N ILE A 156 67.40 -34.21 -18.34
CA ILE A 156 67.51 -35.66 -18.47
C ILE A 156 68.66 -35.91 -19.46
N SER A 157 69.78 -36.42 -18.94
CA SER A 157 70.84 -37.00 -19.77
C SER A 157 70.33 -38.33 -20.32
N ASN A 158 70.31 -38.44 -21.65
CA ASN A 158 70.08 -39.70 -22.35
C ASN A 158 71.26 -40.65 -22.07
N GLU A 159 71.05 -41.59 -21.15
CA GLU A 159 71.85 -42.80 -21.09
C GLU A 159 70.91 -44.00 -21.20
N LYS A 160 71.10 -44.77 -22.28
CA LYS A 160 70.38 -46.01 -22.60
C LYS A 160 70.33 -46.94 -21.39
N PRO A 161 69.16 -47.47 -21.01
CA PRO A 161 69.11 -48.71 -20.27
C PRO A 161 69.13 -49.88 -21.25
N LYS A 162 70.13 -50.75 -21.09
CA LYS A 162 70.09 -52.12 -21.59
C LYS A 162 68.88 -52.84 -20.98
N GLU A 163 68.19 -53.62 -21.79
CA GLU A 163 67.27 -54.65 -21.34
C GLU A 163 67.98 -55.61 -20.39
N GLU A 164 67.55 -55.64 -19.12
CA GLU A 164 67.74 -56.80 -18.26
C GLU A 164 66.39 -57.14 -17.61
N THR A 165 65.85 -58.25 -18.10
CA THR A 165 64.69 -58.99 -17.61
C THR A 165 64.95 -59.50 -16.19
N THR A 166 64.49 -58.77 -15.18
CA THR A 166 64.00 -59.34 -13.91
C THR A 166 63.08 -58.32 -13.21
N THR A 167 61.78 -58.60 -13.17
CA THR A 167 60.80 -57.80 -12.42
C THR A 167 61.12 -57.88 -10.93
N SER A 168 61.69 -56.81 -10.38
CA SER A 168 62.00 -56.74 -8.96
C SER A 168 60.70 -56.68 -8.14
N LYS A 169 60.64 -57.36 -6.99
CA LYS A 169 59.53 -57.29 -6.03
C LYS A 169 59.08 -55.85 -5.66
N LYS A 170 59.93 -54.85 -5.93
CA LYS A 170 59.68 -53.43 -5.72
C LYS A 170 58.71 -52.84 -6.75
N ASP A 171 58.76 -53.30 -8.00
CA ASP A 171 57.88 -52.84 -9.07
C ASP A 171 56.49 -53.44 -8.97
N GLN A 172 56.37 -54.72 -8.56
CA GLN A 172 55.08 -55.34 -8.23
C GLN A 172 54.34 -54.62 -7.10
N LYS A 173 55.04 -54.21 -6.03
CA LYS A 173 54.43 -53.41 -4.95
C LYS A 173 53.96 -52.04 -5.44
N LYS A 174 54.69 -51.43 -6.38
CA LYS A 174 54.35 -50.14 -6.96
C LYS A 174 53.12 -50.25 -7.88
N ILE A 175 53.02 -51.34 -8.64
CA ILE A 175 51.85 -51.66 -9.46
C ILE A 175 50.61 -51.85 -8.57
N GLN A 176 50.69 -52.64 -7.49
CA GLN A 176 49.57 -52.81 -6.56
C GLN A 176 49.12 -51.50 -5.89
N GLN A 177 50.06 -50.61 -5.53
CA GLN A 177 49.72 -49.30 -4.99
C GLN A 177 49.03 -48.39 -6.02
N LEU A 178 49.44 -48.46 -7.29
CA LEU A 178 48.80 -47.73 -8.37
C LEU A 178 47.40 -48.29 -8.68
N GLU A 179 47.23 -49.61 -8.68
CA GLU A 179 45.91 -50.27 -8.84
C GLU A 179 44.94 -49.85 -7.72
N GLN A 180 45.38 -49.89 -6.45
CA GLN A 180 44.56 -49.39 -5.33
C GLN A 180 44.22 -47.90 -5.47
N LYS A 181 45.15 -47.09 -5.97
CA LYS A 181 44.90 -45.65 -6.19
C LYS A 181 43.91 -45.42 -7.32
N VAL A 182 43.97 -46.21 -8.38
CA VAL A 182 42.99 -46.17 -9.49
C VAL A 182 41.60 -46.56 -9.00
N ASP A 183 41.49 -47.64 -8.22
CA ASP A 183 40.19 -48.07 -7.66
C ASP A 183 39.60 -47.04 -6.68
N ASN A 184 40.44 -46.42 -5.85
CA ASN A 184 39.98 -45.36 -4.96
C ASN A 184 39.52 -44.12 -5.74
N LEU A 185 40.25 -43.72 -6.79
CA LEU A 185 39.86 -42.60 -7.64
C LEU A 185 38.57 -42.89 -8.41
N LYS A 186 38.36 -44.11 -8.90
CA LYS A 186 37.10 -44.51 -9.53
C LYS A 186 35.91 -44.40 -8.56
N LYS A 187 36.05 -44.91 -7.34
CA LYS A 187 35.00 -44.80 -6.31
C LYS A 187 34.71 -43.35 -5.91
N GLU A 188 35.74 -42.50 -5.86
CA GLU A 188 35.56 -41.08 -5.54
C GLU A 188 34.88 -40.32 -6.69
N LEU A 189 35.21 -40.65 -7.94
CA LEU A 189 34.56 -40.10 -9.12
C LEU A 189 33.06 -40.46 -9.15
N GLU A 190 32.74 -41.73 -8.93
CA GLU A 190 31.36 -42.23 -8.92
C GLU A 190 30.51 -41.55 -7.82
N LYS A 191 31.09 -41.36 -6.62
CA LYS A 191 30.45 -40.58 -5.56
C LYS A 191 30.23 -39.11 -5.95
N ARG A 192 31.18 -38.48 -6.64
CA ARG A 192 31.03 -37.09 -7.08
C ARG A 192 29.94 -36.97 -8.14
N ASP A 193 29.83 -37.93 -9.05
CA ASP A 193 28.80 -37.95 -10.07
C ASP A 193 27.40 -38.11 -9.46
N GLU A 194 27.24 -38.99 -8.47
CA GLU A 194 25.98 -39.12 -7.72
C GLU A 194 25.60 -37.84 -6.96
N ILE A 195 26.57 -37.20 -6.29
CA ILE A 195 26.34 -35.93 -5.59
C ILE A 195 25.97 -34.83 -6.58
N HIS A 196 26.66 -34.76 -7.73
CA HIS A 196 26.39 -33.77 -8.75
C HIS A 196 24.99 -33.96 -9.34
N LYS A 197 24.61 -35.20 -9.67
CA LYS A 197 23.27 -35.52 -10.16
C LYS A 197 22.17 -35.10 -9.18
N LYS A 198 22.32 -35.42 -7.89
CA LYS A 198 21.37 -34.96 -6.85
C LYS A 198 21.26 -33.44 -6.76
N LYS A 199 22.38 -32.73 -6.86
CA LYS A 199 22.39 -31.24 -6.86
C LYS A 199 21.68 -30.66 -8.08
N VAL A 200 21.86 -31.27 -9.24
CA VAL A 200 21.16 -30.86 -10.48
C VAL A 200 19.66 -31.07 -10.33
N ASP A 201 19.23 -32.22 -9.83
CA ASP A 201 17.80 -32.52 -9.60
C ASP A 201 17.18 -31.55 -8.58
N GLU A 202 17.88 -31.24 -7.49
CA GLU A 202 17.44 -30.23 -6.51
C GLU A 202 17.32 -28.81 -7.11
N LEU A 203 18.23 -28.44 -8.00
CA LEU A 203 18.18 -27.15 -8.69
C LEU A 203 17.01 -27.07 -9.66
N ILE A 204 16.73 -28.15 -10.39
CA ILE A 204 15.59 -28.24 -11.31
C ILE A 204 14.27 -28.08 -10.55
N GLU A 205 14.10 -28.78 -9.41
CA GLU A 205 12.88 -28.65 -8.60
C GLU A 205 12.72 -27.26 -7.99
N LYS A 206 13.81 -26.65 -7.50
CA LYS A 206 13.77 -25.25 -7.02
C LYS A 206 13.39 -24.28 -8.13
N HIS A 207 13.93 -24.46 -9.34
CA HIS A 207 13.61 -23.61 -10.48
C HIS A 207 12.13 -23.77 -10.87
N LYS A 208 11.62 -25.00 -10.93
CA LYS A 208 10.21 -25.27 -11.22
C LYS A 208 9.26 -24.58 -10.23
N ASN A 209 9.51 -24.73 -8.93
CA ASN A 209 8.71 -24.07 -7.89
C ASN A 209 8.78 -22.54 -7.97
N THR A 210 9.95 -22.00 -8.29
CA THR A 210 10.13 -20.54 -8.49
C THR A 210 9.36 -20.05 -9.72
N HIS A 211 9.38 -20.81 -10.80
CA HIS A 211 8.63 -20.50 -12.02
C HIS A 211 7.12 -20.53 -11.81
N GLU A 212 6.61 -21.52 -11.07
CA GLU A 212 5.19 -21.58 -10.68
C GLU A 212 4.77 -20.37 -9.84
N LYS A 213 5.58 -19.97 -8.85
CA LYS A 213 5.33 -18.76 -8.06
C LYS A 213 5.34 -17.49 -8.89
N LEU A 214 6.26 -17.37 -9.84
CA LEU A 214 6.33 -16.22 -10.74
C LEU A 214 5.09 -16.15 -11.64
N THR A 215 4.64 -17.29 -12.15
CA THR A 215 3.44 -17.39 -12.98
C THR A 215 2.19 -16.96 -12.20
N GLU A 216 2.05 -17.41 -10.95
CA GLU A 216 0.93 -17.00 -10.09
C GLU A 216 1.00 -15.50 -9.73
N LYS A 217 2.20 -14.97 -9.45
CA LYS A 217 2.39 -13.54 -9.18
C LYS A 217 2.01 -12.69 -10.40
N ASN A 218 2.38 -13.12 -11.61
CA ASN A 218 1.98 -12.45 -12.85
C ASN A 218 0.46 -12.52 -13.08
N ARG A 219 -0.17 -13.64 -12.75
CA ARG A 219 -1.64 -13.79 -12.81
C ARG A 219 -2.32 -12.77 -11.89
N LEU A 220 -1.88 -12.68 -10.64
CA LEU A 220 -2.40 -11.72 -9.66
C LEU A 220 -2.15 -10.26 -10.06
N TYR A 221 -0.98 -9.96 -10.62
CA TYR A 221 -0.67 -8.61 -11.12
C TYR A 221 -1.62 -8.20 -12.25
N ASN A 222 -1.90 -9.10 -13.19
CA ASN A 222 -2.87 -8.85 -14.26
C ASN A 222 -4.30 -8.65 -13.74
N GLU A 223 -4.70 -9.35 -12.68
CA GLU A 223 -5.99 -9.11 -12.01
C GLU A 223 -6.04 -7.74 -11.35
N LEU A 224 -4.98 -7.34 -10.65
CA LEU A 224 -4.87 -6.02 -10.02
C LEU A 224 -4.92 -4.88 -11.04
N VAL A 225 -4.25 -5.02 -12.19
CA VAL A 225 -4.30 -4.02 -13.27
C VAL A 225 -5.74 -3.84 -13.76
N LYS A 226 -6.47 -4.94 -14.01
CA LYS A 226 -7.89 -4.88 -14.42
C LYS A 226 -8.79 -4.24 -13.37
N GLU A 227 -8.51 -4.47 -12.09
CA GLU A 227 -9.26 -3.84 -11.00
C GLU A 227 -8.95 -2.33 -10.90
N ASN A 228 -7.70 -1.95 -11.12
CA ASN A 228 -7.29 -0.54 -11.13
C ASN A 228 -7.91 0.22 -12.31
N GLU A 229 -8.00 -0.40 -13.50
CA GLU A 229 -8.73 0.14 -14.65
C GLU A 229 -10.21 0.41 -14.30
N LYS A 230 -10.89 -0.54 -13.65
CA LYS A 230 -12.27 -0.32 -13.16
C LYS A 230 -12.37 0.81 -12.14
N MET A 231 -11.39 0.96 -11.25
CA MET A 231 -11.35 2.08 -10.31
C MET A 231 -11.17 3.42 -11.02
N THR A 232 -10.38 3.49 -12.09
CA THR A 232 -10.26 4.72 -12.89
C THR A 232 -11.58 5.09 -13.58
N GLU A 233 -12.38 4.12 -14.03
CA GLU A 233 -13.73 4.39 -14.55
C GLU A 233 -14.65 5.00 -13.48
N TYR A 234 -14.58 4.53 -12.23
CA TYR A 234 -15.31 5.14 -11.10
C TYR A 234 -14.92 6.60 -10.85
N THR A 235 -13.62 6.93 -10.96
CA THR A 235 -13.16 8.33 -10.83
C THR A 235 -13.63 9.23 -11.98
N GLY A 236 -13.71 8.68 -13.20
CA GLY A 236 -14.32 9.37 -14.33
C GLY A 236 -15.82 9.61 -14.13
N GLY A 237 -16.53 8.66 -13.52
CA GLY A 237 -17.94 8.78 -13.14
C GLY A 237 -18.21 9.88 -12.11
N THR A 238 -17.34 10.00 -11.11
CA THR A 238 -17.43 11.07 -10.09
C THR A 238 -17.21 12.46 -10.71
N GLY A 239 -16.32 12.58 -11.69
CA GLY A 239 -16.14 13.82 -12.46
C GLY A 239 -17.39 14.25 -13.22
N LYS A 240 -18.13 13.31 -13.82
CA LYS A 240 -19.42 13.60 -14.48
C LYS A 240 -20.48 14.03 -13.48
N TRP A 241 -20.61 13.32 -12.36
CA TRP A 241 -21.56 13.66 -11.30
C TRP A 241 -21.30 15.06 -10.71
N ASN A 242 -20.03 15.43 -10.50
CA ASN A 242 -19.68 16.77 -10.02
C ASN A 242 -20.06 17.88 -11.00
N LYS A 243 -19.90 17.65 -12.31
CA LYS A 243 -20.34 18.61 -13.35
C LYS A 243 -21.86 18.75 -13.38
N GLU A 244 -22.58 17.63 -13.31
CA GLU A 244 -24.04 17.63 -13.28
C GLU A 244 -24.57 18.32 -12.01
N LYS A 245 -23.96 18.03 -10.86
CA LYS A 245 -24.27 18.70 -9.59
C LYS A 245 -24.08 20.21 -9.68
N ALA A 246 -22.95 20.69 -10.23
CA ALA A 246 -22.68 22.12 -10.38
C ALA A 246 -23.72 22.80 -11.29
N ALA A 247 -24.10 22.17 -12.40
CA ALA A 247 -25.14 22.70 -13.29
C ALA A 247 -26.51 22.80 -12.61
N LEU A 248 -26.87 21.80 -11.79
CA LEU A 248 -28.11 21.81 -11.01
C LEU A 248 -28.07 22.88 -9.91
N GLU A 249 -26.96 23.05 -9.20
CA GLU A 249 -26.80 24.10 -8.17
C GLU A 249 -26.95 25.51 -8.77
N GLU A 250 -26.40 25.73 -9.96
CA GLU A 250 -26.54 27.00 -10.68
C GLU A 250 -27.99 27.25 -11.12
N THR A 251 -28.67 26.21 -11.59
CA THR A 251 -30.11 26.28 -11.93
C THR A 251 -30.97 26.58 -10.70
N ILE A 252 -30.68 25.95 -9.56
CA ILE A 252 -31.37 26.22 -8.29
C ILE A 252 -31.19 27.69 -7.90
N LYS A 253 -29.97 28.21 -8.01
CA LYS A 253 -29.66 29.61 -7.68
C LYS A 253 -30.42 30.60 -8.57
N ASP A 254 -30.48 30.33 -9.87
CA ASP A 254 -31.26 31.15 -10.82
C ASP A 254 -32.76 31.12 -10.50
N LEU A 255 -33.32 29.93 -10.24
CA LEU A 255 -34.72 29.77 -9.86
C LEU A 255 -35.06 30.46 -8.52
N GLN A 256 -34.18 30.38 -7.53
CA GLN A 256 -34.33 31.12 -6.27
C GLN A 256 -34.32 32.64 -6.49
N GLY A 257 -33.46 33.13 -7.38
CA GLY A 257 -33.45 34.54 -7.78
C GLY A 257 -34.77 34.98 -8.41
N LYS A 258 -35.31 34.18 -9.33
CA LYS A 258 -36.62 34.41 -9.96
C LYS A 258 -37.76 34.37 -8.96
N LEU A 259 -37.74 33.40 -8.04
CA LEU A 259 -38.76 33.27 -6.99
C LEU A 259 -38.77 34.49 -6.05
N ASN A 260 -37.59 34.95 -5.63
CA ASN A 260 -37.46 36.15 -4.80
C ASN A 260 -37.99 37.39 -5.52
N HIS A 261 -37.74 37.51 -6.82
CA HIS A 261 -38.27 38.61 -7.62
C HIS A 261 -39.80 38.57 -7.71
N LEU A 262 -40.39 37.39 -7.94
CA LEU A 262 -41.84 37.17 -7.95
C LEU A 262 -42.49 37.51 -6.60
N HIS A 263 -41.89 37.06 -5.50
CA HIS A 263 -42.34 37.43 -4.14
C HIS A 263 -42.31 38.94 -3.91
N ALA A 264 -41.22 39.61 -4.32
CA ALA A 264 -41.11 41.06 -4.19
C ALA A 264 -42.18 41.79 -5.03
N GLN A 265 -42.50 41.28 -6.21
CA GLN A 265 -43.56 41.83 -7.06
C GLN A 265 -44.95 41.63 -6.43
N GLN A 266 -45.26 40.42 -5.97
CA GLN A 266 -46.52 40.12 -5.30
C GLN A 266 -46.74 41.00 -4.06
N MET A 267 -45.69 41.27 -3.28
CA MET A 267 -45.79 42.16 -2.12
C MET A 267 -46.07 43.62 -2.52
N LYS A 268 -45.48 44.11 -3.61
CA LYS A 268 -45.79 45.44 -4.17
C LYS A 268 -47.24 45.51 -4.65
N ASP A 269 -47.71 44.50 -5.37
CA ASP A 269 -49.08 44.45 -5.89
C ASP A 269 -50.10 44.39 -4.75
N LYS A 270 -49.81 43.62 -3.70
CA LYS A 270 -50.64 43.56 -2.49
C LYS A 270 -50.73 44.92 -1.79
N GLN A 271 -49.60 45.62 -1.62
CA GLN A 271 -49.60 46.99 -1.06
C GLN A 271 -50.38 47.97 -1.94
N LEU A 272 -50.30 47.85 -3.27
CA LEU A 272 -51.07 48.69 -4.19
C LEU A 272 -52.58 48.45 -4.03
N HIS A 273 -53.00 47.18 -4.01
CA HIS A 273 -54.39 46.81 -3.80
C HIS A 273 -54.92 47.28 -2.43
N GLU A 274 -54.12 47.16 -1.37
CA GLU A 274 -54.50 47.58 -0.03
C GLU A 274 -54.66 49.11 0.07
N LYS A 275 -53.80 49.88 -0.63
CA LYS A 275 -53.99 51.34 -0.78
C LYS A 275 -55.27 51.68 -1.54
N GLN A 276 -55.55 51.01 -2.66
CA GLN A 276 -56.78 51.23 -3.43
C GLN A 276 -58.04 50.89 -2.63
N LEU A 277 -58.02 49.80 -1.85
CA LEU A 277 -59.12 49.44 -0.95
C LEU A 277 -59.33 50.47 0.17
N GLN A 278 -58.26 51.04 0.73
CA GLN A 278 -58.37 52.13 1.70
C GLN A 278 -58.92 53.43 1.09
N GLU A 279 -58.60 53.74 -0.17
CA GLU A 279 -59.19 54.88 -0.89
C GLU A 279 -60.67 54.66 -1.18
N LEU A 280 -61.05 53.48 -1.71
CA LEU A 280 -62.46 53.11 -1.94
C LEU A 280 -63.27 53.04 -0.63
N SER A 281 -62.66 52.61 0.47
CA SER A 281 -63.31 52.61 1.80
C SER A 281 -63.49 54.02 2.38
N LYS A 282 -62.70 55.01 1.95
CA LYS A 282 -62.88 56.42 2.32
C LYS A 282 -63.93 57.11 1.45
N GLU A 283 -64.10 56.67 0.20
CA GLU A 283 -65.12 57.17 -0.73
C GLU A 283 -66.50 56.49 -0.55
N GLY A 284 -66.56 55.31 0.07
CA GLY A 284 -67.78 54.53 0.30
C GLY A 284 -68.24 54.46 1.75
N SER A 285 -68.39 55.60 2.44
CA SER A 285 -69.11 55.67 3.73
C SER A 285 -70.61 55.78 3.48
N ASP A 286 -71.21 54.73 2.93
CA ASP A 286 -72.64 54.43 3.04
C ASP A 286 -72.85 52.99 2.57
N ASN A 287 -72.86 52.04 3.50
CA ASN A 287 -73.91 51.00 3.62
C ASN A 287 -73.50 49.90 4.61
N LYS A 288 -74.33 49.79 5.67
CA LYS A 288 -74.43 48.65 6.58
C LYS A 288 -75.05 47.46 5.85
N ALA A 289 -74.29 46.38 5.63
CA ALA A 289 -74.78 44.99 5.67
C ALA A 289 -73.69 44.03 5.17
N THR A 290 -72.71 43.65 6.00
CA THR A 290 -71.83 42.50 5.65
C THR A 290 -71.05 41.92 6.85
N THR A 291 -71.63 41.92 8.05
CA THR A 291 -70.92 41.43 9.24
C THR A 291 -71.22 39.96 9.60
N GLU A 292 -72.02 39.24 8.81
CA GLU A 292 -72.41 37.85 9.13
C GLU A 292 -71.77 36.76 8.25
N ILE A 293 -70.92 37.09 7.27
CA ILE A 293 -70.30 36.09 6.38
C ILE A 293 -68.83 35.78 6.76
N ALA A 294 -68.20 36.59 7.62
CA ALA A 294 -66.77 36.43 7.94
C ALA A 294 -66.47 35.38 9.04
N ALA A 295 -67.47 34.89 9.78
CA ALA A 295 -67.25 34.01 10.93
C ALA A 295 -67.35 32.50 10.62
N THR A 296 -67.82 32.10 9.43
CA THR A 296 -68.09 30.69 9.09
C THR A 296 -67.09 30.03 8.13
N LEU A 297 -66.00 30.72 7.73
CA LEU A 297 -65.08 30.22 6.70
C LEU A 297 -63.71 29.71 7.18
N ASN A 298 -63.38 29.79 8.48
CA ASN A 298 -62.04 29.45 9.00
C ASN A 298 -61.99 28.19 9.90
N GLN A 299 -62.69 27.13 9.52
CA GLN A 299 -62.37 25.77 9.98
C GLN A 299 -61.98 24.89 8.80
N THR A 300 -60.81 25.15 8.23
CA THR A 300 -60.13 24.17 7.38
C THR A 300 -59.68 23.01 8.25
N LYS A 301 -60.42 21.88 8.22
CA LYS A 301 -59.99 20.61 8.84
C LYS A 301 -58.60 20.24 8.31
N LYS A 302 -57.58 20.33 9.16
CA LYS A 302 -56.22 19.86 8.84
C LYS A 302 -56.22 18.34 8.80
N THR A 303 -55.53 17.77 7.82
CA THR A 303 -55.32 16.31 7.72
C THR A 303 -54.32 15.90 8.80
N ARG A 304 -54.61 14.84 9.57
CA ARG A 304 -53.79 14.38 10.69
C ARG A 304 -52.96 13.15 10.31
N ILE A 305 -51.65 13.25 10.48
CA ILE A 305 -50.72 12.15 10.21
C ILE A 305 -49.90 11.87 11.47
N ILE A 306 -49.86 10.61 11.89
CA ILE A 306 -49.04 10.18 13.02
C ILE A 306 -47.76 9.52 12.51
N VAL A 307 -46.62 10.02 12.98
CA VAL A 307 -45.29 9.52 12.65
C VAL A 307 -44.71 8.82 13.87
N ILE A 308 -44.41 7.53 13.74
CA ILE A 308 -43.88 6.67 14.79
C ILE A 308 -42.38 6.57 14.58
N GLY A 309 -41.61 7.07 15.55
CA GLY A 309 -40.17 7.34 15.46
C GLY A 309 -39.89 8.84 15.28
N LYS A 310 -38.65 9.26 15.60
CA LYS A 310 -38.24 10.66 15.50
C LYS A 310 -37.41 10.88 14.24
N PRO A 311 -37.92 11.57 13.21
CA PRO A 311 -37.14 11.82 12.00
C PRO A 311 -36.00 12.80 12.29
N VAL A 312 -34.85 12.59 11.64
CA VAL A 312 -33.63 13.41 11.77
C VAL A 312 -33.87 14.89 11.41
N TYR A 313 -34.83 15.17 10.52
CA TYR A 313 -35.15 16.52 10.05
C TYR A 313 -36.64 16.84 10.22
N THR A 314 -37.05 17.28 11.41
CA THR A 314 -38.44 17.67 11.71
C THR A 314 -38.90 18.92 10.96
N ASN A 315 -37.97 19.80 10.54
CA ASN A 315 -38.30 21.03 9.80
C ASN A 315 -38.98 20.76 8.44
N LEU A 316 -38.83 19.55 7.89
CA LEU A 316 -39.47 19.15 6.63
C LEU A 316 -40.95 18.74 6.80
N PHE A 317 -41.45 18.73 8.04
CA PHE A 317 -42.83 18.40 8.40
C PHE A 317 -43.67 19.66 8.67
N ASP A 318 -43.20 20.84 8.28
CA ASP A 318 -43.98 22.07 8.39
C ASP A 318 -44.92 22.22 7.19
N ASN A 319 -46.23 22.08 7.43
CA ASN A 319 -47.26 22.22 6.41
C ASN A 319 -48.53 22.83 7.02
N GLU A 320 -49.00 23.97 6.47
CA GLU A 320 -50.17 24.69 7.00
C GLU A 320 -51.45 23.83 7.04
N LYS A 321 -51.56 22.81 6.17
CA LYS A 321 -52.75 21.99 5.96
C LYS A 321 -52.67 20.58 6.58
N ILE A 322 -51.49 20.16 7.05
CA ILE A 322 -51.28 18.83 7.66
C ILE A 322 -50.78 19.00 9.09
N GLU A 323 -51.43 18.34 10.03
CA GLU A 323 -51.01 18.25 11.42
C GLU A 323 -50.23 16.94 11.60
N PHE A 324 -48.91 17.04 11.76
CA PHE A 324 -48.05 15.90 12.07
C PHE A 324 -47.89 15.73 13.58
N LYS A 325 -48.12 14.53 14.08
CA LYS A 325 -47.88 14.17 15.48
C LYS A 325 -46.82 13.07 15.56
N PHE A 326 -45.77 13.31 16.35
CA PHE A 326 -44.68 12.35 16.53
C PHE A 326 -44.90 11.50 17.79
N VAL A 327 -44.67 10.20 17.65
CA VAL A 327 -44.68 9.22 18.75
C VAL A 327 -43.27 8.65 18.86
N GLU A 328 -42.63 8.80 20.02
CA GLU A 328 -41.27 8.32 20.23
C GLU A 328 -41.24 6.80 20.36
N ALA A 329 -40.15 6.17 19.89
CA ALA A 329 -40.01 4.72 19.80
C ALA A 329 -40.24 4.02 21.15
N GLY A 330 -39.72 4.58 22.26
CA GLY A 330 -39.91 4.01 23.60
C GLY A 330 -41.32 4.15 24.21
N THR A 331 -42.24 4.85 23.54
CA THR A 331 -43.62 5.09 24.02
C THR A 331 -44.69 4.36 23.23
N VAL A 332 -44.29 3.59 22.20
CA VAL A 332 -45.22 2.93 21.27
C VAL A 332 -46.12 1.88 21.93
N HIS A 333 -45.70 1.30 23.06
CA HIS A 333 -46.48 0.28 23.76
C HIS A 333 -47.71 0.86 24.46
N ASP A 334 -47.55 2.01 25.13
CA ASP A 334 -48.61 2.63 25.94
C ASP A 334 -49.38 3.72 25.19
N TYR A 335 -48.98 4.02 23.95
CA TYR A 335 -49.61 5.04 23.15
C TYR A 335 -50.94 4.55 22.56
N GLN A 336 -52.02 5.31 22.78
CA GLN A 336 -53.34 5.04 22.21
C GLN A 336 -53.43 5.63 20.79
N PHE A 337 -53.46 4.77 19.77
CA PHE A 337 -53.52 5.20 18.37
C PHE A 337 -54.96 5.57 17.93
N PRO A 338 -55.23 6.82 17.48
CA PRO A 338 -56.57 7.29 17.10
C PRO A 338 -57.05 6.81 15.72
N LEU A 339 -58.13 6.03 15.65
CA LEU A 339 -58.63 5.48 14.38
C LEU A 339 -59.05 6.52 13.33
N ASP A 340 -59.30 7.77 13.75
CA ASP A 340 -59.71 8.91 12.91
C ASP A 340 -58.57 9.56 12.11
N CYS A 341 -57.33 9.10 12.28
CA CYS A 341 -56.20 9.60 11.49
C CYS A 341 -56.26 9.13 10.03
N GLU A 342 -55.78 9.99 9.12
CA GLU A 342 -55.73 9.70 7.69
C GLU A 342 -54.55 8.80 7.32
N SER A 343 -53.42 8.91 8.03
CA SER A 343 -52.26 8.03 7.78
C SER A 343 -51.34 7.87 8.99
N TYR A 344 -50.67 6.71 9.02
CA TYR A 344 -49.68 6.31 10.01
C TYR A 344 -48.36 6.00 9.35
N TRP A 345 -47.28 6.65 9.75
CA TRP A 345 -45.95 6.45 9.17
C TRP A 345 -45.03 5.81 10.19
N VAL A 346 -44.58 4.59 9.92
CA VAL A 346 -43.67 3.84 10.80
C VAL A 346 -42.25 4.02 10.29
N LEU A 347 -41.39 4.70 11.04
CA LEU A 347 -39.99 4.91 10.68
C LEU A 347 -39.16 3.71 11.15
N SER A 348 -39.13 2.63 10.38
CA SER A 348 -38.51 1.37 10.83
C SER A 348 -37.00 1.46 11.05
N TYR A 349 -36.33 2.50 10.56
CA TYR A 349 -34.91 2.78 10.81
C TYR A 349 -34.66 3.49 12.16
N GLU A 350 -35.71 4.05 12.78
CA GLU A 350 -35.66 4.69 14.11
C GLU A 350 -36.21 3.77 15.21
N LEU A 351 -36.86 2.65 14.85
CA LEU A 351 -37.37 1.68 15.81
C LEU A 351 -36.44 0.48 15.87
N ASP A 352 -35.94 0.17 17.07
CA ASP A 352 -35.20 -1.06 17.31
C ASP A 352 -36.12 -2.29 17.25
N ASN A 353 -35.55 -3.49 17.27
CA ASN A 353 -36.33 -4.73 17.20
C ASN A 353 -37.32 -4.88 18.37
N LYS A 354 -37.02 -4.27 19.53
CA LYS A 354 -37.87 -4.33 20.71
C LYS A 354 -39.09 -3.42 20.53
N ASP A 355 -38.88 -2.20 20.06
CA ASP A 355 -39.94 -1.22 19.81
C ASP A 355 -40.85 -1.67 18.65
N GLN A 356 -40.30 -2.31 17.62
CA GLN A 356 -41.11 -2.92 16.56
C GLN A 356 -42.00 -4.05 17.08
N PHE A 357 -41.47 -4.89 17.99
CA PHE A 357 -42.26 -5.94 18.63
C PHE A 357 -43.36 -5.33 19.51
N LEU A 358 -43.04 -4.32 20.32
CA LEU A 358 -43.98 -3.64 21.21
C LEU A 358 -45.08 -2.90 20.44
N LEU A 359 -44.76 -2.29 19.30
CA LEU A 359 -45.74 -1.66 18.43
C LEU A 359 -46.74 -2.67 17.85
N ASN A 360 -46.25 -3.83 17.39
CA ASN A 360 -47.12 -4.89 16.87
C ASN A 360 -47.96 -5.57 17.96
N ALA A 361 -47.51 -5.51 19.22
CA ALA A 361 -48.25 -6.00 20.38
C ALA A 361 -49.25 -4.98 20.96
N ASN A 362 -49.28 -3.74 20.45
CA ASN A 362 -50.22 -2.71 20.88
C ASN A 362 -51.62 -2.98 20.28
N ASP A 363 -52.62 -3.11 21.14
CA ASP A 363 -54.00 -3.40 20.76
C ASP A 363 -54.61 -2.30 19.88
N SER A 364 -54.35 -1.03 20.21
CA SER A 364 -54.87 0.12 19.45
C SER A 364 -54.21 0.26 18.08
N TYR A 365 -52.92 -0.09 17.96
CA TYR A 365 -52.23 -0.14 16.67
C TYR A 365 -52.75 -1.28 15.78
N SER A 366 -52.99 -2.45 16.38
CA SER A 366 -53.49 -3.64 15.68
C SER A 366 -54.90 -3.45 15.08
N GLN A 367 -55.67 -2.49 15.61
CA GLN A 367 -57.00 -2.13 15.11
C GLN A 367 -56.98 -1.14 13.93
N ILE A 368 -55.82 -0.56 13.62
CA ILE A 368 -55.69 0.38 12.50
C ILE A 368 -55.80 -0.39 11.18
N ASP A 369 -56.53 0.19 10.22
CA ASP A 369 -56.56 -0.32 8.86
C ASP A 369 -55.15 -0.33 8.26
N LYS A 370 -54.67 -1.52 7.88
CA LYS A 370 -53.35 -1.74 7.28
C LYS A 370 -53.12 -0.88 6.03
N THR A 371 -54.18 -0.48 5.32
CA THR A 371 -54.07 0.41 4.14
C THR A 371 -53.63 1.83 4.49
N LYS A 372 -53.84 2.27 5.74
CA LYS A 372 -53.43 3.59 6.24
C LYS A 372 -52.00 3.62 6.77
N ILE A 373 -51.37 2.45 6.94
CA ILE A 373 -50.05 2.27 7.55
C ILE A 373 -48.97 2.25 6.45
N ASN A 374 -48.05 3.19 6.51
CA ASN A 374 -46.90 3.30 5.63
C ASN A 374 -45.61 3.00 6.40
N ILE A 375 -44.93 1.90 6.06
CA ILE A 375 -43.68 1.50 6.70
C ILE A 375 -42.50 2.06 5.90
N CYS A 376 -41.76 2.99 6.49
CA CYS A 376 -40.62 3.67 5.89
C CYS A 376 -39.30 3.04 6.34
N LYS A 377 -38.59 2.39 5.43
CA LYS A 377 -37.30 1.71 5.68
C LYS A 377 -36.11 2.65 5.78
N ASN A 378 -36.23 3.86 5.23
CA ASN A 378 -35.20 4.88 5.28
C ASN A 378 -35.82 6.28 5.13
N PHE A 379 -35.02 7.32 5.37
CA PHE A 379 -35.47 8.71 5.28
C PHE A 379 -35.90 9.14 3.86
N ASN A 380 -35.37 8.52 2.80
CA ASN A 380 -35.77 8.85 1.43
C ASN A 380 -37.24 8.52 1.16
N GLN A 381 -37.75 7.41 1.73
CA GLN A 381 -39.18 7.05 1.63
C GLN A 381 -40.07 8.06 2.35
N VAL A 382 -39.61 8.60 3.48
CA VAL A 382 -40.32 9.68 4.20
C VAL A 382 -40.37 10.94 3.32
N LYS A 383 -39.26 11.29 2.67
CA LYS A 383 -39.19 12.43 1.74
C LYS A 383 -40.12 12.25 0.54
N GLU A 384 -40.23 11.04 0.00
CA GLU A 384 -41.18 10.71 -1.05
C GLU A 384 -42.63 10.87 -0.59
N LEU A 385 -42.98 10.39 0.61
CA LEU A 385 -44.33 10.56 1.19
C LEU A 385 -44.66 12.04 1.46
N LEU A 386 -43.70 12.82 1.97
CA LEU A 386 -43.88 14.26 2.14
C LEU A 386 -44.12 14.94 0.78
N ASN A 387 -43.31 14.62 -0.22
CA ASN A 387 -43.47 15.16 -1.58
C ASN A 387 -44.79 14.73 -2.22
N GLN A 388 -45.24 13.50 -2.01
CA GLN A 388 -46.52 13.00 -2.49
C GLN A 388 -47.68 13.76 -1.84
N ASN A 389 -47.67 13.94 -0.51
CA ASN A 389 -48.73 14.69 0.16
C ASN A 389 -48.73 16.18 -0.21
N ASN A 390 -47.57 16.74 -0.55
CA ASN A 390 -47.46 18.10 -1.09
C ASN A 390 -47.92 18.18 -2.56
N ARG A 391 -47.64 17.18 -3.41
CA ARG A 391 -47.96 17.17 -4.85
C ARG A 391 -49.36 16.64 -5.20
N ILE A 392 -49.89 15.67 -4.46
CA ILE A 392 -51.17 15.00 -4.77
C ILE A 392 -52.36 15.98 -4.69
N ARG A 393 -52.22 17.13 -4.04
CA ARG A 393 -53.28 18.16 -3.99
C ARG A 393 -53.06 19.40 -4.87
N GLU A 394 -51.92 19.53 -5.55
CA GLU A 394 -51.78 20.52 -6.64
C GLU A 394 -52.56 20.12 -7.90
N ARG A 395 -52.95 18.85 -8.04
CA ARG A 395 -53.75 18.35 -9.18
C ARG A 395 -55.26 18.26 -8.91
N VAL A 396 -55.73 18.59 -7.71
CA VAL A 396 -57.15 18.49 -7.30
C VAL A 396 -57.75 19.88 -6.99
N LEU A 397 -56.94 20.94 -7.08
CA LEU A 397 -57.39 22.32 -7.31
C LEU A 397 -57.29 22.61 -8.80
#